data_AF-A0A3A5MGG5-F1
#
_entry.id   AF-A0A3A5MGG5-F1
#
_cell.length_a   1.000
_cell.length_b   1.000
_cell.length_c   1.000
_cell.angle_alpha   90.00
_cell.angle_beta   90.00
_cell.angle_gamma   90.00
#
_symmetry.space_group_name_H-M   'P 1'
#
loop_
_entity.id
_entity.type
_entity.pdbx_description
1 polymer ?
#
loop_
_entity_poly.entity_id
_entity_poly.type
_entity_poly.pdbx_seq_one_letter_code
_entity_poly.pdbx_strand_id
1 'polypeptide(L)'
;MEPRVNHGASAVLLSHNLDRGFAVHPLTLAEVLTGGVRLGRASQLLADLTDMGIGALTPARDEPMLLAELRVTTGLKMPDCCVLVAALQESAPLATFDAALARAAVALGLRVVPA
;
A
#
# COMPACT_ATOMS: atom_id res chain seq x y z
N MET A 1 -20.10 8.54 3.15
CA MET A 1 -18.83 8.50 3.91
C MET A 1 -17.83 9.29 3.10
N GLU A 2 -17.50 10.51 3.54
CA GLU A 2 -16.53 11.32 2.81
C GLU A 2 -15.13 10.68 2.89
N PRO A 3 -14.35 10.69 1.80
CA PRO A 3 -12.97 10.22 1.82
C PRO A 3 -12.18 11.12 2.77
N ARG A 4 -11.61 10.54 3.84
CA ARG A 4 -10.71 11.27 4.73
C ARG A 4 -9.43 11.55 3.96
N VAL A 5 -9.21 12.81 3.60
CA VAL A 5 -8.00 13.27 2.92
C VAL A 5 -6.91 13.49 3.97
N ASN A 6 -5.95 12.57 4.05
CA ASN A 6 -4.85 12.63 5.03
C ASN A 6 -3.58 13.25 4.46
N HIS A 7 -3.69 14.15 3.47
CA HIS A 7 -2.57 14.70 2.70
C HIS A 7 -1.41 15.19 3.58
N GLY A 8 -1.69 15.92 4.67
CA GLY A 8 -0.66 16.41 5.58
C GLY A 8 0.09 15.29 6.31
N ALA A 9 -0.62 14.27 6.78
CA ALA A 9 -0.01 13.14 7.47
C ALA A 9 0.73 12.20 6.49
N SER A 10 0.23 12.05 5.25
CA SER A 10 0.95 11.31 4.20
C SER A 10 2.27 12.00 3.84
N ALA A 11 2.28 13.32 3.72
CA ALA A 11 3.51 14.09 3.45
C ALA A 11 4.55 13.90 4.57
N VAL A 12 4.11 13.94 5.84
CA VAL A 12 4.97 13.70 7.01
C VAL A 12 5.54 12.28 7.01
N LEU A 13 4.74 11.27 6.70
CA LEU A 13 5.19 9.88 6.61
C LEU A 13 6.26 9.73 5.51
N LEU A 14 5.98 10.26 4.32
CA LEU A 14 6.90 10.20 3.19
C LEU A 14 8.23 10.86 3.54
N SER A 15 8.20 12.08 4.09
CA SER A 15 9.41 12.83 4.44
C SER A 15 10.27 12.13 5.49
N HIS A 16 9.68 11.45 6.46
CA HIS A 16 10.43 10.77 7.52
C HIS A 16 11.06 9.44 7.10
N ASN A 17 10.70 8.90 5.92
CA ASN A 17 11.15 7.59 5.47
C ASN A 17 11.74 7.60 4.05
N LEU A 18 12.07 8.78 3.50
CA LEU A 18 12.67 8.90 2.15
C LEU A 18 13.91 8.00 1.98
N ASP A 19 14.75 7.92 3.00
CA ASP A 19 16.00 7.13 2.95
C ASP A 19 15.76 5.61 2.89
N ARG A 20 14.55 5.14 3.22
CA ARG A 20 14.19 3.70 3.23
C ARG A 20 13.43 3.27 1.99
N GLY A 21 12.88 4.22 1.22
CA GLY A 21 12.00 3.94 0.09
C GLY A 21 10.64 3.36 0.51
N PHE A 22 9.74 3.24 -0.47
CA PHE A 22 8.41 2.69 -0.28
C PHE A 22 8.11 1.65 -1.35
N ALA A 23 7.49 0.56 -0.93
CA ALA A 23 7.02 -0.50 -1.78
C ALA A 23 5.50 -0.60 -1.69
N VAL A 24 4.83 -0.79 -2.83
CA VAL A 24 3.39 -1.03 -2.90
C VAL A 24 3.10 -2.25 -3.76
N HIS A 25 1.97 -2.91 -3.50
CA HIS A 25 1.47 -3.93 -4.41
C HIS A 25 1.06 -3.27 -5.75
N PRO A 26 1.26 -3.91 -6.92
CA PRO A 26 0.88 -3.35 -8.23
C PRO A 26 -0.58 -2.89 -8.33
N LEU A 27 -1.50 -3.59 -7.67
CA LEU A 27 -2.91 -3.20 -7.59
C LEU A 27 -3.10 -1.84 -6.91
N THR A 28 -2.41 -1.59 -5.80
CA THR A 28 -2.46 -0.30 -5.10
C THR A 28 -1.91 0.82 -5.98
N LEU A 29 -0.79 0.57 -6.69
CA LEU A 29 -0.27 1.53 -7.65
C LEU A 29 -1.28 1.81 -8.77
N ALA A 30 -1.94 0.78 -9.31
CA ALA A 30 -2.96 0.92 -10.33
C ALA A 30 -4.15 1.77 -9.86
N GLU A 31 -4.63 1.57 -8.62
CA GLU A 31 -5.71 2.39 -8.03
C GLU A 31 -5.32 3.87 -7.95
N VAL A 32 -4.09 4.17 -7.51
CA VAL A 32 -3.55 5.53 -7.48
C VAL A 32 -3.47 6.12 -8.89
N LEU A 33 -2.91 5.38 -9.85
CA LEU A 33 -2.73 5.84 -11.22
C LEU A 33 -4.07 6.04 -11.96
N THR A 34 -5.15 5.38 -11.53
CA THR A 34 -6.47 5.53 -12.16
C THR A 34 -6.95 6.99 -12.16
N GLY A 35 -6.65 7.75 -11.09
CA GLY A 35 -6.90 9.20 -11.06
C GLY A 35 -6.08 9.96 -12.10
N GLY A 36 -4.79 9.63 -12.22
CA GLY A 36 -3.90 10.19 -13.23
C GLY A 36 -4.35 9.87 -14.66
N VAL A 37 -4.81 8.65 -14.93
CA VAL A 37 -5.32 8.23 -16.26
C VAL A 37 -6.53 9.08 -16.64
N ARG A 38 -7.50 9.25 -15.73
CA ARG A 38 -8.69 10.09 -15.97
C ARG A 38 -8.35 11.54 -16.32
N LEU A 39 -7.22 12.05 -15.83
CA LEU A 39 -6.75 13.41 -16.05
C LEU A 39 -5.69 13.53 -17.16
N GLY A 40 -5.32 12.42 -17.83
CA GLY A 40 -4.26 12.41 -18.85
C GLY A 40 -2.84 12.62 -18.30
N ARG A 41 -2.62 12.36 -17.00
CA ARG A 41 -1.37 12.63 -16.27
C ARG A 41 -0.73 11.39 -15.63
N ALA A 42 -1.15 10.18 -16.02
CA ALA A 42 -0.68 8.95 -15.39
C ALA A 42 0.85 8.77 -15.46
N SER A 43 1.46 9.06 -16.62
CA SER A 43 2.92 8.95 -16.79
C SER A 43 3.67 9.93 -15.89
N GLN A 44 3.18 11.17 -15.75
CA GLN A 44 3.78 12.15 -14.85
C GLN A 44 3.64 11.71 -13.40
N LEU A 45 2.45 11.26 -13.00
CA LEU A 45 2.21 10.76 -11.64
C LEU A 45 3.11 9.56 -11.32
N LEU A 46 3.31 8.64 -12.26
CA LEU A 46 4.20 7.50 -12.06
C LEU A 46 5.66 7.94 -11.92
N ALA A 47 6.12 8.91 -12.72
CA ALA A 47 7.45 9.49 -12.60
C ALA A 47 7.62 10.16 -11.23
N ASP A 48 6.67 10.99 -10.80
CA ASP A 48 6.70 11.67 -9.50
C ASP A 48 6.77 10.66 -8.33
N LEU A 49 5.99 9.58 -8.39
CA LEU A 49 6.02 8.49 -7.39
C LEU A 49 7.38 7.78 -7.36
N THR A 50 7.95 7.51 -8.53
CA THR A 50 9.25 6.84 -8.67
C THR A 50 10.38 7.72 -8.13
N ASP A 51 10.35 9.03 -8.42
CA ASP A 51 11.33 10.00 -7.92
C ASP A 51 11.25 10.16 -6.39
N MET A 52 10.07 9.94 -5.80
CA MET A 52 9.89 9.85 -4.34
C MET A 52 10.31 8.50 -3.75
N GLY A 53 10.82 7.56 -4.56
CA GLY A 53 11.23 6.23 -4.12
C GLY A 53 10.07 5.27 -3.86
N ILE A 54 8.88 5.53 -4.43
CA ILE A 54 7.70 4.67 -4.33
C ILE A 54 7.64 3.77 -5.57
N GLY A 55 7.84 2.47 -5.37
CA GLY A 55 7.84 1.46 -6.44
C GLY A 55 6.82 0.35 -6.24
N ALA A 56 6.41 -0.29 -7.34
CA ALA A 56 5.61 -1.51 -7.27
C ALA A 56 6.52 -2.73 -7.05
N LEU A 57 6.09 -3.62 -6.16
CA LEU A 57 6.71 -4.93 -6.00
C LEU A 57 6.40 -5.84 -7.18
N THR A 58 7.20 -6.88 -7.33
CA THR A 58 6.86 -8.01 -8.20
C THR A 58 6.12 -9.07 -7.37
N PRO A 59 4.86 -9.39 -7.71
CA PRO A 59 4.11 -10.53 -7.19
C PRO A 59 4.91 -11.83 -7.15
N ALA A 60 4.93 -12.48 -5.99
CA ALA A 60 5.43 -13.85 -5.88
C ALA A 60 4.50 -14.83 -6.62
N ARG A 61 5.04 -15.97 -7.07
CA ARG A 61 4.29 -16.98 -7.84
C ARG A 61 3.09 -17.56 -7.05
N ASP A 62 3.26 -17.68 -5.74
CA ASP A 62 2.31 -18.24 -4.78
C ASP A 62 1.37 -17.20 -4.17
N GLU A 63 1.52 -15.92 -4.53
CA GLU A 63 0.67 -14.83 -4.04
C GLU A 63 -0.84 -15.09 -4.17
N PRO A 64 -1.37 -15.70 -5.26
CA PRO A 64 -2.81 -15.97 -5.35
C PRO A 64 -3.35 -16.84 -4.20
N MET A 65 -2.56 -17.81 -3.71
CA MET A 65 -2.97 -18.65 -2.58
C MET A 65 -2.96 -17.83 -1.28
N LEU A 66 -1.88 -17.08 -1.04
CA LEU A 66 -1.74 -16.23 0.13
C LEU A 66 -2.86 -15.17 0.21
N LEU A 67 -3.23 -14.57 -0.93
CA LEU A 67 -4.35 -13.62 -1.02
C LEU A 67 -5.68 -14.28 -0.67
N ALA A 68 -5.93 -15.50 -1.15
CA ALA A 68 -7.15 -16.24 -0.82
C ALA A 68 -7.22 -16.57 0.68
N GLU A 69 -6.11 -17.03 1.27
CA GLU A 69 -6.01 -17.31 2.70
C GLU A 69 -6.23 -16.06 3.54
N LEU A 70 -5.55 -14.96 3.22
CA LEU A 70 -5.73 -13.67 3.89
C LEU A 70 -7.17 -13.17 3.77
N ARG A 71 -7.78 -13.30 2.58
CA ARG A 71 -9.17 -12.88 2.35
C ARG A 71 -10.16 -13.60 3.26
N VAL A 72 -9.99 -14.91 3.42
CA VAL A 72 -10.86 -15.77 4.25
C VAL A 72 -10.62 -15.51 5.73
N THR A 73 -9.36 -15.44 6.14
CA THR A 73 -8.97 -15.32 7.56
C THR A 73 -9.20 -13.92 8.13
N THR A 74 -9.00 -12.86 7.33
CA THR A 74 -9.14 -11.47 7.80
C THR A 74 -10.51 -10.86 7.51
N GLY A 75 -11.22 -11.37 6.50
CA GLY A 75 -12.48 -10.77 6.04
C GLY A 75 -12.33 -9.46 5.27
N LEU A 76 -11.11 -8.94 5.07
CA LEU A 76 -10.82 -7.68 4.38
C LEU A 76 -11.16 -7.71 2.88
N LYS A 77 -11.20 -6.54 2.23
CA LYS A 77 -11.35 -6.50 0.76
C LYS A 77 -10.06 -6.99 0.09
N MET A 78 -10.15 -7.44 -1.15
CA MET A 78 -8.98 -7.95 -1.87
C MET A 78 -7.83 -6.92 -2.01
N PRO A 79 -8.09 -5.62 -2.28
CA PRO A 79 -7.02 -4.62 -2.30
C PRO A 79 -6.28 -4.49 -0.95
N ASP A 80 -6.99 -4.59 0.16
CA ASP A 80 -6.37 -4.57 1.49
C ASP A 80 -5.53 -5.83 1.74
N CYS A 81 -5.96 -6.99 1.22
CA CYS A 81 -5.17 -8.23 1.28
C CYS A 81 -3.86 -8.10 0.49
N CYS A 82 -3.91 -7.48 -0.70
CA CYS A 82 -2.72 -7.17 -1.49
C CYS A 82 -1.72 -6.29 -0.74
N VAL A 83 -2.20 -5.30 0.02
CA VAL A 83 -1.35 -4.46 0.87
C VAL A 83 -0.67 -5.27 1.98
N LEU A 84 -1.39 -6.20 2.61
CA LEU A 84 -0.81 -7.10 3.61
C LEU A 84 0.25 -8.04 3.01
N VAL A 85 0.00 -8.60 1.82
CA VAL A 85 1.00 -9.44 1.14
C VAL A 85 2.27 -8.66 0.83
N ALA A 86 2.16 -7.43 0.33
CA ALA A 86 3.32 -6.58 0.06
C ALA A 86 4.17 -6.37 1.33
N ALA A 87 3.53 -6.08 2.47
CA ALA A 87 4.24 -5.89 3.74
C ALA A 87 4.91 -7.20 4.23
N LEU A 88 4.24 -8.34 4.07
CA LEU A 88 4.78 -9.66 4.43
C LEU A 88 5.96 -10.05 3.54
N GLN A 89 5.85 -9.88 2.22
CA GLN A 89 6.88 -10.22 1.25
C GLN A 89 8.19 -9.47 1.53
N GLU A 90 8.09 -8.17 1.80
CA GLU A 90 9.26 -7.32 2.08
C GLU A 90 9.71 -7.38 3.55
N SER A 91 9.00 -8.13 4.41
CA SER A 91 9.20 -8.10 5.87
C SER A 91 9.27 -6.67 6.43
N ALA A 92 8.44 -5.79 5.87
CA ALA A 92 8.49 -4.34 6.10
C ALA A 92 7.31 -3.87 6.99
N PRO A 93 7.47 -2.77 7.75
CA PRO A 93 6.36 -2.15 8.44
C PRO A 93 5.28 -1.68 7.46
N LEU A 94 4.01 -1.84 7.83
CA LEU A 94 2.89 -1.32 7.05
C LEU A 94 2.61 0.13 7.40
N ALA A 95 2.57 1.00 6.40
CA ALA A 95 2.04 2.35 6.53
C ALA A 95 0.58 2.40 6.04
N THR A 96 -0.35 2.68 6.95
CA THR A 96 -1.76 2.82 6.59
C THR A 96 -2.50 3.73 7.58
N PHE A 97 -3.44 4.49 7.03
CA PHE A 97 -4.39 5.30 7.79
C PHE A 97 -5.70 4.54 8.10
N ASP A 98 -5.90 3.39 7.47
CA ASP A 98 -7.10 2.59 7.68
C ASP A 98 -6.94 1.75 8.95
N ALA A 99 -7.77 2.06 9.95
CA ALA A 99 -7.70 1.40 11.25
C ALA A 99 -8.05 -0.09 11.20
N ALA A 100 -8.88 -0.54 10.25
CA ALA A 100 -9.20 -1.96 10.11
C ALA A 100 -8.01 -2.73 9.50
N LEU A 101 -7.38 -2.16 8.48
CA LEU A 101 -6.17 -2.72 7.88
C LEU A 101 -5.00 -2.72 8.87
N ALA A 102 -4.81 -1.65 9.64
CA ALA A 102 -3.79 -1.58 10.69
C ALA A 102 -3.96 -2.70 11.74
N ARG A 103 -5.20 -2.93 12.20
CA ARG A 103 -5.48 -4.01 13.17
C ARG A 103 -5.18 -5.39 12.57
N ALA A 104 -5.55 -5.63 11.32
CA ALA A 104 -5.26 -6.90 10.66
C ALA A 104 -3.75 -7.14 10.50
N ALA A 105 -2.99 -6.10 10.13
CA ALA A 105 -1.54 -6.16 10.02
C ALA A 105 -0.90 -6.53 11.37
N VAL A 106 -1.30 -5.88 12.47
CA VAL A 106 -0.81 -6.20 13.82
C VAL A 106 -1.15 -7.65 14.21
N ALA A 107 -2.35 -8.13 13.89
CA ALA A 107 -2.75 -9.52 14.16
C ALA A 107 -1.90 -10.55 13.38
N LEU A 108 -1.34 -10.15 12.24
CA LEU A 108 -0.40 -10.95 11.45
C LEU A 108 1.07 -10.78 11.87
N GLY A 109 1.34 -10.02 12.94
CA GLY A 109 2.69 -9.78 13.46
C GLY A 109 3.47 -8.68 12.72
N LEU A 110 2.83 -7.96 11.80
CA LEU A 110 3.44 -6.81 11.14
C LEU A 110 3.46 -5.59 12.06
N ARG A 111 4.57 -4.84 12.01
CA ARG A 111 4.64 -3.53 12.64
C ARG A 111 3.85 -2.54 11.78
N VAL A 112 3.00 -1.72 12.41
CA VAL A 112 2.34 -0.60 11.72
C VAL A 112 3.05 0.69 12.10
N VAL A 113 3.46 1.47 11.09
CA VAL A 113 3.91 2.84 11.32
C VAL A 113 2.69 3.75 11.24
N PRO A 114 2.49 4.67 12.21
CA PRO A 114 1.41 5.64 12.13
C PRO A 114 1.59 6.43 10.84
N ALA A 115 0.68 6.20 9.91
CA ALA A 115 0.41 7.13 8.83
C ALA A 115 -0.74 7.97 9.36
#